data_AF-A0A953TUY4-F1
#
_entry.id   AF-A0A953TUY4-F1
#
_cell.length_a   1.000
_cell.length_b   1.000
_cell.length_c   1.000
_cell.angle_alpha   90.00
_cell.angle_beta   90.00
_cell.angle_gamma   90.00
#
_symmetry.space_group_name_H-M   'P 1'
#
loop_
_entity.id
_entity.type
_entity.pdbx_description
1 polymer ?
#
loop_
_entity_poly.entity_id
_entity_poly.type
_entity_poly.pdbx_seq_one_letter_code
_entity_poly.pdbx_strand_id
1 'polypeptide(L)'
;MVRWHPAQTPLDGFYLGAHAGLFSFHDYAHGADTVPGAGLDVGRAWLVGARRRTSISLGFGLTRLAAVTGSAAPSVWPVPRLINVGVAF
;
A
#
# COMPACT_ATOMS: atom_id res chain seq x y z
N MET A 1 6.14 -6.01 1.71
CA MET A 1 6.72 -4.72 1.29
C MET A 1 7.72 -4.29 2.37
N VAL A 2 8.97 -4.03 2.00
CA VAL A 2 10.03 -3.62 2.95
C VAL A 2 10.19 -2.10 2.85
N ARG A 3 10.12 -1.39 3.99
CA ARG A 3 10.27 0.07 4.05
C ARG A 3 11.61 0.41 4.67
N TRP A 4 12.46 1.15 3.96
CA TRP A 4 13.77 1.60 4.45
C TRP A 4 13.65 2.97 5.13
N HIS A 5 14.28 3.11 6.30
CA HIS A 5 14.28 4.32 7.11
C HIS A 5 15.71 4.88 7.23
N PRO A 6 16.12 5.86 6.41
CA PRO A 6 17.47 6.43 6.45
C PRO A 6 17.82 7.11 7.79
N ALA A 7 16.80 7.53 8.55
CA ALA A 7 16.98 8.15 9.86
C ALA A 7 17.31 7.15 10.99
N GLN A 8 17.40 5.85 10.70
CA GLN A 8 17.60 4.76 11.68
C GLN A 8 16.56 4.67 12.81
N THR A 9 15.55 5.54 12.80
CA THR A 9 14.39 5.48 13.68
C THR A 9 13.22 4.85 12.92
N PRO A 10 12.84 3.60 13.24
CA PRO A 10 11.62 3.03 12.70
C PRO A 10 10.41 3.84 13.17
N LEU A 11 9.43 3.97 12.29
CA LEU A 11 8.25 4.80 12.55
C LEU A 11 7.38 4.20 13.67
N ASP A 12 7.07 5.00 14.68
CA ASP A 12 6.05 4.74 15.71
C ASP A 12 4.96 5.82 15.61
N GLY A 13 3.70 5.41 15.43
CA GLY A 13 2.57 6.33 15.29
C GLY A 13 1.93 6.34 13.91
N PHE A 14 1.18 7.42 13.62
CA PHE A 14 0.41 7.53 12.39
C PHE A 14 1.30 7.89 11.20
N TYR A 15 0.97 7.35 10.03
CA TYR A 15 1.56 7.75 8.76
C TYR A 15 0.52 8.11 7.73
N LEU A 16 0.93 8.99 6.84
CA LEU A 16 0.35 9.22 5.53
C LEU A 16 1.39 8.82 4.49
N GLY A 17 0.96 8.06 3.50
CA GLY A 17 1.79 7.63 2.38
C GLY A 17 1.07 7.81 1.06
N ALA A 18 1.86 7.82 -0.01
CA ALA A 18 1.39 7.80 -1.37
C ALA A 18 1.98 6.58 -2.08
N HIS A 19 1.21 6.00 -3.00
CA HIS A 19 1.66 4.88 -3.82
C HIS A 19 1.15 4.99 -5.25
N ALA A 20 1.86 4.33 -6.15
CA ALA A 20 1.42 4.10 -7.52
C ALA A 20 1.79 2.67 -7.94
N GLY A 21 1.02 2.07 -8.83
CA GLY A 21 1.23 0.69 -9.26
C GLY A 21 0.33 0.28 -10.42
N LEU A 22 0.52 -0.96 -10.88
CA LEU A 22 -0.32 -1.61 -11.88
C LEU A 22 -1.26 -2.60 -11.18
N PHE A 23 -2.53 -2.57 -11.56
CA PHE A 23 -3.59 -3.41 -10.99
C PHE A 23 -4.17 -4.28 -12.10
N SER A 24 -4.17 -5.59 -11.91
CA SER A 24 -4.74 -6.53 -12.89
C SER A 24 -6.10 -7.04 -12.38
N PHE A 25 -7.14 -6.87 -13.20
CA PHE A 25 -8.48 -7.37 -12.95
C PHE A 25 -8.77 -8.49 -13.94
N HIS A 26 -9.27 -9.61 -13.45
CA HIS A 26 -9.67 -10.72 -14.30
C HIS A 26 -11.19 -10.83 -14.28
N ASP A 27 -11.83 -10.49 -15.40
CA ASP A 27 -13.25 -10.75 -15.61
C ASP A 27 -13.40 -11.94 -16.56
N TYR A 28 -14.25 -12.91 -16.18
CA TYR A 28 -14.50 -14.13 -16.95
C TYR A 28 -15.05 -13.83 -18.37
N ALA A 29 -15.62 -12.64 -18.58
CA ALA A 29 -16.20 -12.23 -19.85
C ALA A 29 -15.26 -11.43 -20.78
N HIS A 30 -14.24 -10.74 -20.25
CA HIS A 30 -13.47 -9.75 -21.03
C HIS A 30 -11.93 -9.91 -20.96
N GLY A 31 -11.42 -10.86 -20.16
CA GLY A 31 -9.98 -11.11 -20.04
C GLY A 31 -9.31 -10.30 -18.92
N ALA A 32 -7.97 -10.28 -18.90
CA ALA A 32 -7.17 -9.60 -17.89
C ALA A 32 -6.89 -8.14 -18.27
N ASP A 33 -7.52 -7.19 -17.57
CA ASP A 33 -7.25 -5.75 -17.72
C ASP A 33 -6.16 -5.32 -16.74
N THR A 34 -5.05 -4.80 -17.26
CA THR A 34 -3.99 -4.21 -16.43
C THR A 34 -4.07 -2.69 -16.48
N VAL A 35 -4.34 -2.07 -15.34
CA VAL A 35 -4.66 -0.65 -15.21
C VAL A 35 -3.67 0.03 -14.27
N PRO A 36 -3.01 1.13 -14.67
CA PRO A 36 -2.21 1.92 -13.76
C PRO A 36 -3.10 2.68 -12.76
N GLY A 37 -2.65 2.77 -11.52
CA GLY A 37 -3.34 3.48 -10.46
C GLY A 37 -2.41 4.20 -9.52
N ALA A 38 -2.90 5.28 -8.93
CA ALA A 38 -2.21 6.05 -7.90
C ALA A 38 -3.15 6.30 -6.72
N GLY A 39 -2.61 6.25 -5.51
CA GLY A 39 -3.39 6.28 -4.29
C GLY A 39 -2.67 6.85 -3.10
N LEU A 40 -3.45 7.08 -2.05
CA LEU A 40 -2.98 7.51 -0.74
C LEU A 40 -3.27 6.42 0.26
N ASP A 41 -2.43 6.35 1.29
CA ASP A 41 -2.59 5.45 2.42
C ASP A 41 -2.46 6.20 3.74
N VAL A 42 -3.25 5.75 4.71
CA VAL A 42 -3.18 6.18 6.11
C VAL A 42 -3.10 4.94 6.98
N GLY A 43 -2.30 5.00 8.02
CA GLY A 43 -2.19 3.88 8.94
C GLY A 43 -1.46 4.23 10.21
N ARG A 44 -1.27 3.21 11.05
CA ARG A 44 -0.52 3.29 12.29
C ARG A 44 0.56 2.22 12.29
N ALA A 45 1.76 2.62 12.69
CA ALA A 45 2.88 1.74 12.95
C ALA A 45 3.13 1.66 14.46
N TRP A 46 3.58 0.50 14.91
CA TRP A 46 4.03 0.24 16.27
C TRP A 46 5.43 -0.34 16.24
N LEU A 47 6.26 0.09 17.17
CA LEU A 47 7.58 -0.51 17.40
C LEU A 47 7.45 -1.82 18.15
N VAL A 48 8.18 -2.83 17.70
CA VAL A 48 8.16 -4.18 18.23
C VAL A 48 9.58 -4.63 18.56
N GLY A 49 9.71 -5.35 19.67
CA GLY A 49 10.96 -5.91 20.18
C GLY A 49 11.70 -4.98 21.16
N ALA A 50 12.47 -5.59 22.07
CA ALA A 50 13.19 -4.89 23.14
C ALA A 50 14.19 -3.82 22.63
N ARG A 51 14.69 -3.99 21.39
CA ARG A 51 15.61 -3.04 20.74
C ARG A 51 14.91 -1.98 19.90
N ARG A 52 13.57 -2.00 19.78
CA ARG A 52 12.77 -1.05 18.99
C ARG A 52 13.26 -0.86 17.54
N ARG A 53 13.83 -1.90 16.93
CA ARG A 53 14.38 -1.88 15.56
C ARG A 53 13.42 -2.41 14.51
N THR A 54 12.32 -3.02 14.94
CA THR A 54 11.31 -3.57 14.06
C THR A 54 10.02 -2.78 14.23
N SER A 55 9.36 -2.40 13.15
CA SER A 55 8.01 -1.85 13.20
C SER A 55 7.03 -2.77 12.50
N ILE A 56 5.83 -2.91 13.08
CA ILE A 56 4.69 -3.53 12.43
C ILE A 56 3.69 -2.41 12.16
N SER A 57 3.17 -2.34 10.94
CA SER A 57 2.15 -1.35 10.59
C SER A 57 0.90 -1.96 9.99
N LEU A 58 -0.23 -1.31 10.30
CA LEU A 58 -1.53 -1.57 9.72
C LEU A 58 -2.06 -0.28 9.12
N GLY A 59 -2.61 -0.35 7.92
CA GLY A 59 -3.20 0.82 7.29
C GLY A 59 -4.22 0.47 6.23
N PHE A 60 -4.88 1.52 5.76
CA PHE A 60 -5.85 1.47 4.70
C PHE A 60 -5.51 2.54 3.67
N GLY A 61 -5.60 2.19 2.40
CA GLY A 61 -5.39 3.12 1.30
C GLY A 61 -6.51 3.06 0.28
N LEU A 62 -6.59 4.10 -0.52
CA LEU A 62 -7.53 4.22 -1.61
C LEU A 62 -6.75 4.57 -2.88
N THR A 63 -6.97 3.79 -3.93
CA THR A 63 -6.29 3.98 -5.22
C THR A 63 -7.29 4.41 -6.26
N ARG A 64 -7.00 5.48 -7.00
CA ARG A 64 -7.72 5.81 -8.22
C ARG A 64 -7.06 5.09 -9.39
N LEU A 65 -7.87 4.39 -10.17
CA LEU A 65 -7.42 3.69 -11.39
C LEU A 65 -7.63 4.59 -12.61
N ALA A 66 -6.66 4.60 -13.51
CA ALA A 66 -6.81 5.29 -14.79
C ALA A 66 -7.83 4.54 -15.65
N ALA A 67 -8.90 5.19 -16.06
CA ALA A 67 -9.90 4.53 -16.90
C ALA A 67 -9.27 4.13 -18.24
N VAL A 68 -9.28 2.83 -18.54
CA VAL A 68 -9.00 2.33 -19.89
C VAL A 68 -10.36 2.16 -20.57
N THR A 69 -10.54 2.78 -21.73
CA THR A 69 -11.79 2.70 -22.52
C THR A 69 -12.18 1.24 -22.75
N GLY A 70 -13.35 0.84 -22.28
CA GLY A 70 -13.86 -0.54 -22.38
C GLY A 70 -13.56 -1.44 -21.17
N SER A 71 -12.83 -0.96 -20.17
CA SER A 71 -12.52 -1.75 -18.97
C SER A 71 -13.68 -1.76 -17.97
N ALA A 72 -13.97 -2.95 -17.43
CA ALA A 72 -14.89 -3.14 -16.31
C ALA A 72 -14.26 -2.77 -14.94
N ALA A 73 -13.02 -2.28 -14.93
CA ALA A 73 -12.32 -1.96 -13.70
C ALA A 73 -13.00 -0.78 -12.95
N PRO A 74 -13.16 -0.87 -11.61
CA PRO A 74 -13.73 0.21 -10.83
C PRO A 74 -12.81 1.43 -10.84
N SER A 75 -13.36 2.64 -10.85
CA SER A 75 -12.57 3.88 -10.85
C SER A 75 -11.74 4.07 -9.57
N VAL A 76 -12.15 3.42 -8.48
CA VAL A 76 -11.51 3.49 -7.17
C VAL A 76 -11.40 2.09 -6.56
N TRP A 77 -10.21 1.73 -6.09
CA TRP A 77 -9.91 0.44 -5.49
C TRP A 77 -9.37 0.60 -4.05
N PRO A 78 -10.03 -0.02 -3.04
CA PRO A 78 -9.53 -0.03 -1.68
C PRO A 78 -8.31 -0.96 -1.56
N VAL A 79 -7.28 -0.49 -0.86
CA VAL A 79 -6.03 -1.23 -0.63
C VAL A 79 -5.80 -1.39 0.86
N PRO A 80 -6.25 -2.50 1.47
CA PRO A 80 -5.87 -2.81 2.84
C PRO A 80 -4.36 -3.14 2.87
N ARG A 81 -3.61 -2.48 3.77
CA ARG A 81 -2.22 -2.84 4.06
C ARG A 81 -2.18 -3.59 5.38
N LEU A 82 -2.24 -4.92 5.30
CA LEU A 82 -1.90 -5.78 6.43
C LEU A 82 -0.38 -5.98 6.48
N ILE A 83 0.23 -5.49 7.57
CA ILE A 83 1.53 -5.91 8.07
C ILE A 83 2.68 -5.54 7.13
N ASN A 84 3.20 -4.33 7.28
CA ASN A 84 4.57 -4.04 6.83
C ASN A 84 5.54 -4.23 7.99
N VAL A 85 6.61 -4.98 7.76
CA VAL A 85 7.73 -5.13 8.70
C VAL A 85 8.83 -4.17 8.26
N GLY A 86 9.03 -3.10 9.02
CA GLY A 86 10.19 -2.21 8.88
C GLY A 86 11.33 -2.72 9.73
N VAL A 87 12.55 -2.81 9.19
CA VAL A 87 13.77 -3.10 9.96
C VAL A 87 14.69 -1.90 9.84
N ALA A 88 15.03 -1.29 10.97
CA ALA A 88 16.06 -0.26 11.06
C ALA A 88 17.37 -0.88 11.59
N PHE A 89 18.48 -0.62 10.89
CA PHE A 89 19.83 -1.06 11.26
C PHE A 89 20.73 0.14 11.57
#